data_AF-A0A6G2K529-F1
#
_entry.id   AF-A0A6G2K529-F1
#
_cell.length_a   1.000
_cell.length_b   1.000
_cell.length_c   1.000
_cell.angle_alpha   90.00
_cell.angle_beta   90.00
_cell.angle_gamma   90.00
#
_symmetry.space_group_name_H-M   'P 1'
#
loop_
_entity.id
_entity.type
_entity.pdbx_description
1 polymer ?
#
loop_
_entity_poly.entity_id
_entity_poly.type
_entity_poly.pdbx_seq_one_letter_code
_entity_poly.pdbx_strand_id
1 'polypeptide(L)'
;MSILLGRPAGRTPKPVPGHTGSRTTRLLGLATLAGLVALCLFAFIFSPPDSRPGPEAGTRIGQFDVVRLMYLHVPAAIWTYAALGTCAAASAVYLWRRGVWWDRLAHACAEIGVVLCAVTLLTGMIWGRPVWGTWWEWGDVRLVTTLVLFLTYAGYLALRSVPAAAEARGRRAAILGLGGAVLIPIVNRSVEWWENRTLHQQSTLEELRIEDLTLFTLVLGIFVMGLLTLWLALHRFRLAWLEAEAESAGLRAALAQRRAEAAEAAQPEPAAPRSSGAGEAAT
;
A
#
# COMPACT_ATOMS: atom_id res chain seq x y z
N MET A 1 26.91 39.14 30.10
CA MET A 1 25.87 38.41 30.87
C MET A 1 25.31 37.33 29.96
N SER A 2 25.94 36.15 29.99
CA SER A 2 25.62 35.00 29.13
C SER A 2 24.28 34.37 29.52
N ILE A 3 23.32 34.36 28.61
CA ILE A 3 22.14 33.49 28.70
C ILE A 3 22.47 32.20 27.95
N LEU A 4 23.17 31.30 28.65
CA LEU A 4 23.28 29.89 28.29
C LEU A 4 21.94 29.23 28.62
N LEU A 5 21.04 29.19 27.63
CA LEU A 5 19.83 28.37 27.69
C LEU A 5 20.24 26.90 27.79
N GLY A 6 20.04 26.33 28.97
CA GLY A 6 20.19 24.91 29.25
C GLY A 6 19.36 24.09 28.28
N ARG A 7 20.05 23.38 27.38
CA ARG A 7 19.47 22.32 26.56
C ARG A 7 19.01 21.21 27.53
N PRO A 8 17.72 20.85 27.60
CA PRO A 8 17.30 19.79 28.51
C PRO A 8 18.01 18.49 28.13
N ALA A 9 18.73 17.94 29.10
CA ALA A 9 19.42 16.68 29.01
C ALA A 9 18.43 15.52 28.77
N GLY A 10 18.81 14.59 27.90
CA GLY A 10 18.44 13.19 27.99
C GLY A 10 16.94 12.86 27.95
N ARG A 11 16.28 13.00 26.81
CA ARG A 11 15.14 12.12 26.52
C ARG A 11 15.73 10.77 26.14
N THR A 12 15.70 9.79 27.05
CA THR A 12 16.04 8.41 26.75
C THR A 12 15.26 7.98 25.50
N PRO A 13 15.93 7.43 24.46
CA PRO A 13 15.23 6.96 23.27
C PRO A 13 14.13 6.00 23.71
N LYS A 14 12.88 6.25 23.29
CA LYS A 14 11.83 5.26 23.52
C LYS A 14 12.27 3.96 22.84
N PRO A 15 12.18 2.81 23.52
CA PRO A 15 12.52 1.54 22.89
C PRO A 15 11.67 1.35 21.64
N VAL A 16 12.30 0.91 20.55
CA VAL A 16 11.60 0.58 19.31
C VAL A 16 10.61 -0.55 19.62
N PRO A 17 9.31 -0.40 19.31
CA PRO A 17 8.34 -1.46 19.57
C PRO A 17 8.71 -2.74 18.83
N GLY A 18 8.67 -3.90 19.50
CA GLY A 18 8.94 -5.20 18.88
C GLY A 18 7.84 -5.70 17.92
N HIS A 19 6.71 -4.99 17.83
CA HIS A 19 5.62 -5.30 16.91
C HIS A 19 4.82 -4.03 16.54
N THR A 20 4.14 -4.05 15.39
CA THR A 20 3.29 -2.94 14.93
C THR A 20 1.86 -2.96 15.50
N GLY A 21 1.48 -4.01 16.25
CA GLY A 21 0.11 -4.19 16.74
C GLY A 21 -0.27 -3.31 17.94
N SER A 22 -1.47 -2.73 17.89
CA SER A 22 -2.17 -2.10 19.03
C SER A 22 -3.46 -2.89 19.36
N ARG A 23 -4.12 -2.59 20.49
CA ARG A 23 -5.42 -3.21 20.83
C ARG A 23 -6.44 -3.05 19.68
N THR A 24 -6.53 -1.85 19.12
CA THR A 24 -7.41 -1.53 17.99
C THR A 24 -7.07 -2.35 16.74
N THR A 25 -5.80 -2.48 16.37
CA THR A 25 -5.44 -3.25 15.17
C THR A 25 -5.57 -4.75 15.35
N ARG A 26 -5.47 -5.25 16.59
CA ARG A 26 -5.77 -6.65 16.91
C ARG A 26 -7.26 -6.93 16.80
N LEU A 27 -8.11 -6.04 17.33
CA LEU A 27 -9.56 -6.14 17.17
C LEU A 27 -9.97 -6.07 15.71
N LEU A 28 -9.39 -5.14 14.95
CA LEU A 28 -9.61 -5.03 13.50
C LEU A 28 -9.19 -6.34 12.80
N GLY A 29 -8.02 -6.89 13.11
CA GLY A 29 -7.56 -8.16 12.54
C GLY A 29 -8.48 -9.33 12.87
N LEU A 30 -8.96 -9.43 14.11
CA LEU A 30 -9.95 -10.45 14.50
C LEU A 30 -11.28 -10.27 13.74
N ALA A 31 -11.76 -9.04 13.59
CA ALA A 31 -12.96 -8.75 12.81
C ALA A 31 -12.76 -9.09 11.33
N THR A 32 -11.60 -8.79 10.74
CA THR A 32 -11.24 -9.19 9.38
C THR A 32 -11.24 -10.71 9.23
N LEU A 33 -10.63 -11.45 10.17
CA LEU A 33 -10.59 -12.91 10.12
C LEU A 33 -11.98 -13.53 10.25
N ALA A 34 -12.79 -13.06 11.20
CA ALA A 34 -14.18 -13.50 11.34
C ALA A 34 -15.00 -13.16 10.08
N GLY A 35 -14.79 -11.98 9.51
CA GLY A 35 -15.42 -11.55 8.26
C GLY A 35 -15.00 -12.41 7.06
N LEU A 36 -13.74 -12.82 6.96
CA LEU A 36 -13.27 -13.74 5.92
C LEU A 36 -13.91 -15.12 6.05
N VAL A 37 -14.03 -15.65 7.26
CA VAL A 37 -14.74 -16.91 7.50
C VAL A 37 -16.20 -16.77 7.10
N ALA A 38 -16.88 -15.71 7.52
CA ALA A 38 -18.26 -15.44 7.13
C ALA A 38 -18.40 -15.32 5.60
N LEU A 39 -17.51 -14.57 4.94
CA LEU A 39 -17.49 -14.43 3.49
C LEU A 39 -17.32 -15.79 2.80
N CYS A 40 -16.42 -16.66 3.27
CA CYS A 40 -16.27 -18.01 2.71
C CYS A 40 -17.55 -18.84 2.89
N LEU A 41 -18.19 -18.79 4.06
CA LEU A 41 -19.44 -19.51 4.29
C LEU A 41 -20.55 -19.00 3.34
N PHE A 42 -20.71 -17.69 3.22
CA PHE A 42 -21.69 -17.13 2.29
C PHE A 42 -21.34 -17.41 0.83
N ALA A 43 -20.08 -17.27 0.45
CA ALA A 43 -19.60 -17.45 -0.91
C ALA A 43 -19.69 -18.90 -1.40
N PHE A 44 -19.58 -19.91 -0.54
CA PHE A 44 -19.55 -21.31 -0.95
C PHE A 44 -20.73 -22.16 -0.46
N ILE A 45 -21.42 -21.76 0.61
CA ILE A 45 -22.51 -22.55 1.20
C ILE A 45 -23.86 -21.88 0.96
N PHE A 46 -24.00 -20.59 1.27
CA PHE A 46 -25.32 -19.94 1.28
C PHE A 46 -25.71 -19.27 -0.02
N SER A 47 -24.77 -18.65 -0.72
CA SER A 47 -25.07 -17.99 -1.99
C SER A 47 -25.38 -19.05 -3.06
N PRO A 48 -26.51 -18.93 -3.79
CA PRO A 48 -26.80 -19.83 -4.89
C PRO A 48 -25.90 -19.55 -6.10
N PRO A 49 -25.64 -20.57 -6.96
CA PRO A 49 -25.02 -20.34 -8.26
C PRO A 49 -25.95 -19.54 -9.18
N ASP A 50 -25.39 -18.82 -10.14
CA ASP A 50 -26.17 -18.10 -11.16
C ASP A 50 -26.75 -19.09 -12.18
N SER A 51 -27.96 -19.59 -11.93
CA SER A 51 -28.65 -20.53 -12.81
C SER A 51 -30.13 -20.20 -12.95
N ARG A 52 -30.53 -19.76 -14.15
CA ARG A 52 -31.90 -19.39 -14.49
C ARG A 52 -32.45 -20.25 -15.64
N PRO A 53 -33.78 -20.43 -15.75
CA PRO A 53 -34.39 -21.14 -16.86
C PRO A 53 -33.99 -20.54 -18.20
N GLY A 54 -33.61 -21.40 -19.16
CA GLY A 54 -33.31 -21.00 -20.53
C GLY A 54 -34.57 -20.88 -21.40
N PRO A 55 -34.41 -20.42 -22.65
CA PRO A 55 -35.52 -20.26 -23.60
C PRO A 55 -36.16 -21.60 -24.02
N GLU A 56 -35.42 -22.70 -23.92
CA GLU A 56 -35.92 -24.05 -24.22
C GLU A 56 -36.28 -24.81 -22.94
N ALA A 57 -37.37 -25.57 -22.98
CA ALA A 57 -37.83 -26.37 -21.84
C ALA A 57 -36.75 -27.37 -21.40
N GLY A 58 -36.36 -27.31 -20.12
CA GLY A 58 -35.30 -28.15 -19.55
C GLY A 58 -33.89 -27.58 -19.62
N THR A 59 -33.67 -26.44 -20.29
CA THR A 59 -32.36 -25.79 -20.35
C THR A 59 -32.12 -24.80 -19.20
N ARG A 60 -30.86 -24.65 -18.79
CA ARG A 60 -30.40 -23.69 -17.77
C ARG A 60 -29.32 -22.80 -18.38
N ILE A 61 -29.39 -21.51 -18.11
CA ILE A 61 -28.42 -20.50 -18.56
C ILE A 61 -27.92 -19.68 -17.37
N GLY A 62 -26.74 -19.08 -17.47
CA GLY A 62 -26.13 -18.26 -16.41
C GLY A 62 -24.64 -18.55 -16.26
N GLN A 63 -24.01 -17.93 -15.27
CA GLN A 63 -22.60 -18.12 -14.93
C GLN A 63 -22.35 -19.29 -13.97
N PHE A 64 -23.40 -19.95 -13.49
CA PHE A 64 -23.32 -21.06 -12.53
C PHE A 64 -22.43 -20.71 -11.33
N ASP A 65 -21.51 -21.58 -10.92
CA ASP A 65 -20.60 -21.33 -9.79
C ASP A 65 -19.51 -20.29 -10.08
N VAL A 66 -19.29 -19.91 -11.35
CA VAL A 66 -18.27 -18.92 -11.72
C VAL A 66 -18.60 -17.54 -11.12
N VAL A 67 -19.89 -17.26 -10.86
CA VAL A 67 -20.35 -16.02 -10.21
C VAL A 67 -19.69 -15.80 -8.84
N ARG A 68 -19.33 -16.88 -8.13
CA ARG A 68 -18.73 -16.81 -6.79
C ARG A 68 -17.38 -16.09 -6.79
N LEU A 69 -16.67 -16.10 -7.93
CA LEU A 69 -15.41 -15.38 -8.09
C LEU A 69 -15.60 -13.85 -8.02
N MET A 70 -16.81 -13.34 -8.30
CA MET A 70 -17.13 -11.92 -8.15
C MET A 70 -17.05 -11.44 -6.71
N TYR A 71 -17.26 -12.31 -5.73
CA TYR A 71 -17.13 -11.98 -4.29
C TYR A 71 -15.68 -11.69 -3.87
N LEU A 72 -14.70 -12.01 -4.72
CA LEU A 72 -13.30 -11.64 -4.55
C LEU A 72 -12.88 -10.56 -5.55
N HIS A 73 -13.19 -10.78 -6.84
CA HIS A 73 -12.73 -9.93 -7.94
C HIS A 73 -13.24 -8.49 -7.82
N VAL A 74 -14.56 -8.30 -7.62
CA VAL A 74 -15.18 -6.97 -7.57
C VAL A 74 -14.72 -6.19 -6.34
N PRO A 75 -14.72 -6.77 -5.11
CA PRO A 75 -14.11 -6.11 -3.96
C PRO A 75 -12.63 -5.73 -4.17
N ALA A 76 -11.81 -6.61 -4.75
CA ALA A 76 -10.40 -6.31 -5.03
C ALA A 76 -10.26 -5.14 -6.02
N ALA A 77 -11.12 -5.07 -7.04
CA ALA A 77 -11.12 -3.99 -8.01
C ALA A 77 -11.50 -2.64 -7.37
N ILE A 78 -12.55 -2.62 -6.54
CA ILE A 78 -12.98 -1.41 -5.80
C ILE A 78 -11.86 -0.91 -4.89
N TRP A 79 -11.25 -1.81 -4.11
CA TRP A 79 -10.19 -1.43 -3.18
C TRP A 79 -8.86 -1.10 -3.88
N THR A 80 -8.65 -1.59 -5.10
CA THR A 80 -7.58 -1.09 -5.99
C THR A 80 -7.77 0.39 -6.31
N TYR A 81 -8.98 0.84 -6.63
CA TYR A 81 -9.24 2.27 -6.86
C TYR A 81 -9.12 3.08 -5.58
N ALA A 82 -9.67 2.58 -4.46
CA ALA A 82 -9.59 3.27 -3.17
C ALA A 82 -8.14 3.45 -2.70
N ALA A 83 -7.29 2.44 -2.87
CA ALA A 83 -5.87 2.52 -2.57
C ALA A 83 -5.16 3.58 -3.42
N LEU A 84 -5.46 3.65 -4.72
CA LEU A 84 -4.85 4.65 -5.62
C LEU A 84 -5.35 6.05 -5.28
N GLY A 85 -6.64 6.20 -5.02
CA GLY A 85 -7.24 7.47 -4.62
C GLY A 85 -6.64 7.99 -3.31
N THR A 86 -6.42 7.11 -2.33
CA THR A 86 -5.74 7.46 -1.07
C THR A 86 -4.27 7.79 -1.32
N CYS A 87 -3.58 7.04 -2.18
CA CYS A 87 -2.20 7.34 -2.58
C CYS A 87 -2.09 8.72 -3.25
N ALA A 88 -2.99 9.05 -4.17
CA ALA A 88 -3.04 10.33 -4.86
C ALA A 88 -3.36 11.49 -3.92
N ALA A 89 -4.34 11.32 -3.02
CA ALA A 89 -4.69 12.33 -2.02
C ALA A 89 -3.51 12.60 -1.07
N ALA A 90 -2.88 11.55 -0.55
CA ALA A 90 -1.69 11.66 0.29
C ALA A 90 -0.52 12.30 -0.48
N SER A 91 -0.35 11.96 -1.76
CA SER A 91 0.66 12.57 -2.65
C SER A 91 0.42 14.07 -2.85
N ALA A 92 -0.83 14.49 -3.07
CA ALA A 92 -1.20 15.91 -3.20
C ALA A 92 -0.90 16.68 -1.91
N VAL A 93 -1.28 16.14 -0.75
CA VAL A 93 -0.99 16.76 0.55
C VAL A 93 0.51 16.78 0.83
N TYR A 94 1.25 15.75 0.43
CA TYR A 94 2.71 15.74 0.52
C TYR A 94 3.33 16.86 -0.33
N LEU A 95 2.91 17.05 -1.57
CA LEU A 95 3.45 18.10 -2.44
C LEU A 95 3.22 19.50 -1.86
N TRP A 96 2.08 19.70 -1.20
CA TRP A 96 1.74 20.96 -0.54
C TRP A 96 2.48 21.16 0.79
N ARG A 97 2.41 20.21 1.71
CA ARG A 97 2.89 20.37 3.10
C ARG A 97 4.29 19.81 3.36
N ARG A 98 4.83 19.00 2.44
CA ARG A 98 6.13 18.30 2.55
C ARG A 98 6.28 17.43 3.80
N GLY A 99 5.17 17.01 4.41
CA GLY A 99 5.16 16.19 5.61
C GLY A 99 5.43 14.72 5.30
N VAL A 100 6.46 14.13 5.92
CA VAL A 100 6.88 12.73 5.70
C VAL A 100 5.78 11.70 6.01
N TRP A 101 4.82 12.06 6.86
CA TRP A 101 3.63 11.23 7.12
C TRP A 101 2.84 10.95 5.84
N TRP A 102 2.61 11.96 5.00
CA TRP A 102 1.84 11.83 3.77
C TRP A 102 2.59 11.03 2.71
N ASP A 103 3.91 11.18 2.63
CA ASP A 103 4.77 10.34 1.77
C ASP A 103 4.68 8.86 2.14
N ARG A 104 4.74 8.55 3.44
CA ARG A 104 4.63 7.16 3.94
C ARG A 104 3.23 6.58 3.74
N LEU A 105 2.18 7.38 3.91
CA LEU A 105 0.81 6.94 3.63
C LEU A 105 0.65 6.61 2.16
N ALA A 106 1.11 7.50 1.26
CA ALA A 106 1.05 7.26 -0.18
C ALA A 106 1.80 5.96 -0.55
N HIS A 107 3.00 5.78 0.02
CA HIS A 107 3.80 4.58 -0.22
C HIS A 107 3.09 3.29 0.24
N ALA A 108 2.55 3.28 1.46
CA ALA A 108 1.84 2.13 1.99
C ALA A 108 0.61 1.78 1.14
N CYS A 109 -0.18 2.79 0.74
CA CYS A 109 -1.32 2.57 -0.14
C CYS A 109 -0.92 2.05 -1.52
N ALA A 110 0.20 2.53 -2.09
CA ALA A 110 0.69 2.05 -3.37
C ALA A 110 1.09 0.57 -3.33
N GLU A 111 1.78 0.12 -2.28
CA GLU A 111 2.15 -1.30 -2.13
C GLU A 111 0.92 -2.21 -1.99
N ILE A 112 -0.05 -1.82 -1.17
CA ILE A 112 -1.31 -2.56 -1.04
C ILE A 112 -2.08 -2.56 -2.37
N GLY A 113 -2.09 -1.43 -3.06
CA GLY A 113 -2.71 -1.27 -4.37
C GLY A 113 -2.11 -2.18 -5.46
N VAL A 114 -0.79 -2.39 -5.49
CA VAL A 114 -0.15 -3.37 -6.40
C VAL A 114 -0.73 -4.76 -6.18
N VAL A 115 -0.82 -5.20 -4.93
CA VAL A 115 -1.30 -6.55 -4.59
C VAL A 115 -2.77 -6.70 -4.98
N LEU A 116 -3.62 -5.74 -4.62
CA LEU A 116 -5.05 -5.77 -4.96
C LEU A 116 -5.26 -5.74 -6.48
N CYS A 117 -4.51 -4.91 -7.21
CA CYS A 117 -4.62 -4.82 -8.66
C CYS A 117 -4.15 -6.09 -9.36
N ALA A 118 -3.07 -6.73 -8.85
CA ALA A 118 -2.64 -8.05 -9.31
C ALA A 118 -3.74 -9.10 -9.09
N VAL A 119 -4.35 -9.13 -7.90
CA VAL A 119 -5.48 -10.03 -7.62
C VAL A 119 -6.64 -9.76 -8.57
N THR A 120 -6.99 -8.50 -8.83
CA THR A 120 -8.03 -8.13 -9.81
C THR A 120 -7.71 -8.66 -11.20
N LEU A 121 -6.48 -8.45 -11.71
CA LEU A 121 -6.07 -8.96 -13.03
C LEU A 121 -6.15 -10.49 -13.07
N LEU A 122 -5.54 -11.18 -12.11
CA LEU A 122 -5.49 -12.65 -12.07
C LEU A 122 -6.89 -13.25 -11.98
N THR A 123 -7.72 -12.77 -11.07
CA THR A 123 -9.10 -13.25 -10.92
C THR A 123 -9.96 -12.90 -12.13
N GLY A 124 -9.72 -11.76 -12.77
CA GLY A 124 -10.39 -11.39 -14.02
C GLY A 124 -10.03 -12.32 -15.18
N MET A 125 -8.74 -12.68 -15.33
CA MET A 125 -8.30 -13.65 -16.32
C MET A 125 -8.92 -15.03 -16.08
N ILE A 126 -8.97 -15.48 -14.82
CA ILE A 126 -9.58 -16.76 -14.43
C ILE A 126 -11.08 -16.78 -14.75
N TRP A 127 -11.77 -15.67 -14.50
CA TRP A 127 -13.20 -15.52 -14.81
C TRP A 127 -13.46 -15.43 -16.33
N GLY A 128 -12.58 -14.77 -17.08
CA GLY A 128 -12.73 -14.59 -18.52
C GLY A 128 -12.72 -15.90 -19.31
N ARG A 129 -11.94 -16.91 -18.88
CA ARG A 129 -11.84 -18.19 -19.59
C ARG A 129 -13.19 -18.93 -19.72
N PRO A 130 -13.94 -19.20 -18.64
CA PRO A 130 -15.25 -19.85 -18.75
C PRO A 130 -16.36 -18.96 -19.31
N VAL A 131 -16.27 -17.63 -19.17
CA VAL A 131 -17.36 -16.73 -19.59
C VAL A 131 -17.23 -16.24 -21.04
N TRP A 132 -16.01 -15.94 -21.48
CA TRP A 132 -15.73 -15.41 -22.82
C TRP A 132 -14.89 -16.33 -23.69
N GLY A 133 -14.43 -17.45 -23.15
CA GLY A 133 -13.57 -18.39 -23.88
C GLY A 133 -12.10 -17.94 -24.00
N THR A 134 -11.68 -16.84 -23.37
CA THR A 134 -10.28 -16.35 -23.40
C THR A 134 -9.82 -15.86 -22.03
N TRP A 135 -8.52 -15.99 -21.75
CA TRP A 135 -7.90 -15.46 -20.53
C TRP A 135 -7.58 -13.97 -20.65
N TRP A 136 -7.39 -13.47 -21.88
CA TRP A 136 -6.99 -12.10 -22.15
C TRP A 136 -7.45 -11.67 -23.54
N GLU A 137 -7.82 -10.40 -23.68
CA GLU A 137 -8.17 -9.78 -24.96
C GLU A 137 -7.51 -8.40 -25.02
N TRP A 138 -6.59 -8.20 -25.98
CA TRP A 138 -5.89 -6.93 -26.14
C TRP A 138 -6.78 -5.82 -26.71
N GLY A 139 -7.86 -6.20 -27.41
CA GLY A 139 -8.86 -5.27 -27.91
C GLY A 139 -9.78 -4.67 -26.84
N ASP A 140 -9.82 -5.26 -25.65
CA ASP A 140 -10.69 -4.85 -24.54
C ASP A 140 -10.07 -3.68 -23.75
N VAL A 141 -10.77 -2.54 -23.74
CA VAL A 141 -10.27 -1.31 -23.11
C VAL A 141 -10.21 -1.45 -21.59
N ARG A 142 -11.14 -2.17 -20.94
CA ARG A 142 -11.13 -2.36 -19.48
C ARG A 142 -9.90 -3.18 -19.06
N LEU A 143 -9.62 -4.28 -19.75
CA LEU A 143 -8.47 -5.15 -19.49
C LEU A 143 -7.17 -4.36 -19.64
N VAL A 144 -6.97 -3.70 -20.78
CA VAL A 144 -5.74 -2.95 -21.06
C VAL A 144 -5.56 -1.77 -20.12
N THR A 145 -6.61 -0.99 -19.84
CA THR A 145 -6.49 0.15 -18.91
C THR A 145 -6.24 -0.32 -17.47
N THR A 146 -6.79 -1.47 -17.05
CA THR A 146 -6.48 -2.08 -15.74
C THR A 146 -5.02 -2.55 -15.68
N LEU A 147 -4.47 -3.08 -16.78
CA LEU A 147 -3.04 -3.40 -16.86
C LEU A 147 -2.17 -2.14 -16.76
N VAL A 148 -2.55 -1.05 -17.43
CA VAL A 148 -1.85 0.24 -17.31
C VAL A 148 -1.93 0.77 -15.88
N LEU A 149 -3.06 0.61 -15.19
CA LEU A 149 -3.20 0.91 -13.76
C LEU A 149 -2.24 0.08 -12.91
N PHE A 150 -2.14 -1.23 -13.15
CA PHE A 150 -1.17 -2.09 -12.48
C PHE A 150 0.28 -1.64 -12.72
N LEU A 151 0.64 -1.36 -13.96
CA LEU A 151 1.98 -0.86 -14.32
C LEU A 151 2.28 0.51 -13.70
N THR A 152 1.26 1.35 -13.51
CA THR A 152 1.40 2.65 -12.83
C THR A 152 1.73 2.45 -11.36
N TYR A 153 1.07 1.51 -10.69
CA TYR A 153 1.40 1.12 -9.32
C TYR A 153 2.82 0.54 -9.21
N ALA A 154 3.18 -0.40 -10.09
CA ALA A 154 4.52 -0.97 -10.12
C ALA A 154 5.59 0.11 -10.41
N GLY A 155 5.31 1.00 -11.36
CA GLY A 155 6.14 2.16 -11.71
C GLY A 155 6.32 3.13 -10.54
N TYR A 156 5.28 3.34 -9.72
CA TYR A 156 5.38 4.13 -8.50
C TYR A 156 6.41 3.54 -7.52
N LEU A 157 6.36 2.23 -7.28
CA LEU A 157 7.33 1.56 -6.40
C LEU A 157 8.73 1.52 -7.00
N ALA A 158 8.85 1.24 -8.30
CA ALA A 158 10.11 1.27 -9.02
C ALA A 158 10.76 2.65 -8.95
N LEU A 159 9.99 3.73 -9.14
CA LEU A 159 10.49 5.10 -9.02
C LEU A 159 10.99 5.42 -7.60
N ARG A 160 10.36 4.83 -6.57
CA ARG A 160 10.83 4.96 -5.18
C ARG A 160 12.09 4.17 -4.89
N SER A 161 12.34 3.07 -5.60
CA SER A 161 13.60 2.31 -5.47
C SER A 161 14.81 3.01 -6.07
N VAL A 162 14.62 4.03 -6.92
CA VAL A 162 15.74 4.79 -7.50
C VAL A 162 16.46 5.59 -6.40
N PRO A 163 17.79 5.44 -6.24
CA PRO A 163 18.57 6.19 -5.27
C PRO A 163 18.41 7.70 -5.45
N ALA A 164 17.97 8.39 -4.41
CA ALA A 164 17.82 9.85 -4.38
C ALA A 164 17.70 10.34 -2.93
N ALA A 165 17.90 11.65 -2.72
CA ALA A 165 17.54 12.31 -1.48
C ALA A 165 16.05 12.10 -1.17
N ALA A 166 15.69 11.97 0.11
CA ALA A 166 14.34 11.61 0.55
C ALA A 166 13.26 12.55 -0.03
N GLU A 167 13.53 13.85 -0.08
CA GLU A 167 12.61 14.82 -0.67
C GLU A 167 12.45 14.66 -2.18
N ALA A 168 13.54 14.43 -2.91
CA ALA A 168 13.48 14.22 -4.36
C ALA A 168 12.73 12.93 -4.71
N ARG A 169 12.97 11.84 -3.95
CA ARG A 169 12.25 10.57 -4.09
C ARG A 169 10.75 10.75 -3.82
N GLY A 170 10.40 11.36 -2.68
CA GLY A 170 9.00 11.60 -2.30
C GLY A 170 8.28 12.48 -3.32
N ARG A 171 8.92 13.54 -3.82
CA ARG A 171 8.33 14.44 -4.83
C ARG A 171 8.07 13.73 -6.15
N ARG A 172 9.04 12.96 -6.67
CA ARG A 172 8.89 12.21 -7.92
C ARG A 172 7.77 11.17 -7.81
N ALA A 173 7.75 10.42 -6.70
CA ALA A 173 6.71 9.44 -6.44
C ALA A 173 5.33 10.10 -6.31
N ALA A 174 5.23 11.22 -5.59
CA ALA A 174 3.97 11.93 -5.40
C ALA A 174 3.39 12.47 -6.72
N ILE A 175 4.24 12.97 -7.64
CA ILE A 175 3.79 13.39 -8.97
C ILE A 175 3.20 12.21 -9.74
N LEU A 176 3.87 11.06 -9.73
CA LEU A 176 3.38 9.86 -10.40
C LEU A 176 2.09 9.32 -9.76
N GLY A 177 2.03 9.29 -8.42
CA GLY A 177 0.84 8.86 -7.69
C GLY A 177 -0.38 9.75 -7.95
N LEU A 178 -0.17 11.06 -8.04
CA LEU A 178 -1.23 12.01 -8.39
C LEU A 178 -1.67 11.88 -9.86
N GLY A 179 -0.71 11.76 -10.78
CA GLY A 179 -1.01 11.56 -12.20
C GLY A 179 -1.74 10.24 -12.47
N GLY A 180 -1.38 9.18 -11.73
CA GLY A 180 -2.03 7.88 -11.81
C GLY A 180 -3.54 7.92 -11.50
N ALA A 181 -4.00 8.86 -10.66
CA ALA A 181 -5.41 8.99 -10.28
C ALA A 181 -6.34 9.18 -11.49
N VAL A 182 -5.83 9.72 -12.60
CA VAL A 182 -6.58 9.86 -13.87
C VAL A 182 -7.01 8.50 -14.43
N LEU A 183 -6.30 7.42 -14.13
CA LEU A 183 -6.67 6.08 -14.54
C LEU A 183 -7.91 5.55 -13.81
N ILE A 184 -8.26 6.08 -12.62
CA ILE A 184 -9.44 5.63 -11.89
C ILE A 184 -10.72 5.82 -12.72
N PRO A 185 -11.09 7.04 -13.18
CA PRO A 185 -12.28 7.22 -14.00
C PRO A 185 -12.13 6.56 -15.38
N ILE A 186 -10.94 6.57 -15.99
CA ILE A 186 -10.71 5.92 -17.29
C ILE A 186 -11.03 4.43 -17.23
N VAL A 187 -10.46 3.72 -16.25
CA VAL A 187 -10.75 2.30 -16.06
C VAL A 187 -12.21 2.17 -15.67
N ASN A 188 -12.67 2.82 -14.59
CA ASN A 188 -14.00 2.64 -14.03
C ASN A 188 -15.15 2.86 -15.02
N ARG A 189 -15.02 3.85 -15.92
CA ARG A 189 -16.03 4.20 -16.94
C ARG A 189 -15.72 3.65 -18.32
N SER A 190 -14.69 2.82 -18.47
CA SER A 190 -14.25 2.34 -19.79
C SER A 190 -15.33 1.57 -20.56
N VAL A 191 -16.24 0.93 -19.84
CA VAL A 191 -17.32 0.11 -20.44
C VAL A 191 -18.40 1.00 -21.04
N GLU A 192 -18.72 2.12 -20.38
CA GLU A 192 -19.67 3.11 -20.91
C GLU A 192 -19.06 3.95 -22.02
N TRP A 193 -17.79 4.34 -21.89
CA TRP A 193 -17.12 5.19 -22.88
C TRP A 193 -16.74 4.43 -24.16
N TRP A 194 -16.48 3.13 -24.06
CA TRP A 194 -16.09 2.29 -25.19
C TRP A 194 -16.87 0.96 -25.21
N GLU A 195 -18.20 1.04 -25.18
CA GLU A 195 -19.11 -0.11 -25.19
C GLU A 195 -18.80 -1.13 -26.32
N ASN A 196 -18.34 -0.67 -27.48
CA ASN A 196 -18.03 -1.51 -28.64
C ASN A 196 -16.61 -2.11 -28.62
N ARG A 197 -15.84 -1.88 -27.55
CA ARG A 197 -14.43 -2.32 -27.41
C ARG A 197 -14.19 -2.96 -26.04
N THR A 198 -15.16 -3.73 -25.56
CA THR A 198 -15.07 -4.41 -24.27
C THR A 198 -15.89 -5.70 -24.32
N LEU A 199 -15.38 -6.76 -23.70
CA LEU A 199 -16.09 -7.99 -23.39
C LEU A 199 -16.95 -7.84 -22.14
N HIS A 200 -16.66 -6.84 -21.31
CA HIS A 200 -17.37 -6.58 -20.07
C HIS A 200 -18.76 -6.02 -20.33
N GLN A 201 -19.75 -6.65 -19.69
CA GLN A 201 -21.07 -6.07 -19.50
C GLN A 201 -21.04 -4.83 -18.59
N GLN A 202 -22.06 -3.98 -18.70
CA GLN A 202 -22.27 -2.86 -17.78
C GLN A 202 -22.43 -3.34 -16.32
N SER A 203 -22.08 -2.46 -15.38
CA SER A 203 -22.02 -2.80 -13.96
C SER A 203 -23.41 -3.16 -13.43
N THR A 204 -23.60 -4.44 -13.12
CA THR A 204 -24.83 -4.96 -12.52
C THR A 204 -25.08 -4.39 -11.12
N LEU A 205 -24.02 -3.91 -10.44
CA LEU A 205 -24.11 -3.20 -9.16
C LEU A 205 -24.70 -1.79 -9.29
N GLU A 206 -24.32 -1.05 -10.33
CA GLU A 206 -24.83 0.30 -10.57
C GLU A 206 -26.30 0.26 -11.00
N GLU A 207 -26.70 -0.82 -11.68
CA GLU A 207 -28.08 -1.07 -12.08
C GLU A 207 -28.90 -1.81 -11.02
N LEU A 208 -28.34 -2.17 -9.85
CA LEU A 208 -28.98 -2.98 -8.79
C LEU A 208 -29.65 -4.27 -9.31
N ARG A 209 -29.11 -4.88 -10.37
CA ARG A 209 -29.69 -6.07 -11.02
C ARG A 209 -29.30 -7.39 -10.34
N ILE A 210 -28.61 -7.33 -9.21
CA ILE A 210 -28.33 -8.47 -8.33
C ILE A 210 -29.22 -8.30 -7.11
N GLU A 211 -30.06 -9.28 -6.82
CA GLU A 211 -30.94 -9.29 -5.65
C GLU A 211 -30.50 -10.39 -4.65
N ASP A 212 -31.12 -10.41 -3.47
CA ASP A 212 -31.02 -11.48 -2.48
C ASP A 212 -29.61 -11.74 -1.90
N LEU A 213 -29.32 -13.01 -1.59
CA LEU A 213 -28.10 -13.49 -0.96
C LEU A 213 -26.85 -13.22 -1.81
N THR A 214 -26.98 -13.15 -3.13
CA THR A 214 -25.86 -12.84 -4.05
C THR A 214 -25.41 -11.39 -3.85
N LEU A 215 -26.35 -10.44 -3.79
CA LEU A 215 -26.02 -9.04 -3.50
C LEU A 215 -25.45 -8.90 -2.09
N PHE A 216 -26.08 -9.52 -1.10
CA PHE A 216 -25.60 -9.49 0.28
C PHE A 216 -24.16 -10.01 0.38
N THR A 217 -23.87 -11.15 -0.24
CA THR A 217 -22.53 -11.77 -0.23
C THR A 217 -21.50 -10.88 -0.91
N LEU A 218 -21.87 -10.22 -2.01
CA LEU A 218 -21.00 -9.27 -2.70
C LEU A 218 -20.70 -8.04 -1.84
N VAL A 219 -21.71 -7.43 -1.21
CA VAL A 219 -21.53 -6.28 -0.31
C VAL A 219 -20.70 -6.67 0.93
N LEU A 220 -20.95 -7.86 1.49
CA LEU A 220 -20.13 -8.43 2.55
C LEU A 220 -18.67 -8.55 2.09
N GLY A 221 -18.44 -9.05 0.86
CA GLY A 221 -17.11 -9.11 0.25
C GLY A 221 -16.43 -7.75 0.16
N ILE A 222 -17.15 -6.71 -0.28
CA ILE A 222 -16.64 -5.33 -0.35
C ILE A 222 -16.22 -4.85 1.05
N PHE A 223 -17.05 -5.08 2.06
CA PHE A 223 -16.78 -4.65 3.43
C PHE A 223 -15.59 -5.39 4.04
N VAL A 224 -15.55 -6.72 3.91
CA VAL A 224 -14.47 -7.56 4.44
C VAL A 224 -13.13 -7.25 3.76
N MET A 225 -13.13 -7.08 2.44
CA MET A 225 -11.94 -6.63 1.70
C MET A 225 -11.48 -5.25 2.16
N GLY A 226 -12.41 -4.36 2.54
CA GLY A 226 -12.10 -3.06 3.11
C GLY A 226 -11.43 -3.12 4.47
N LEU A 227 -11.95 -3.97 5.36
CA LEU A 227 -11.31 -4.23 6.65
C LEU A 227 -9.91 -4.80 6.45
N LEU A 228 -9.73 -5.76 5.53
CA LEU A 228 -8.43 -6.33 5.18
C LEU A 228 -7.48 -5.26 4.65
N THR A 229 -7.91 -4.46 3.68
CA THR A 229 -7.13 -3.39 3.07
C THR A 229 -6.69 -2.37 4.11
N LEU A 230 -7.61 -1.92 4.96
CA LEU A 230 -7.32 -0.98 6.05
C LEU A 230 -6.33 -1.59 7.05
N TRP A 231 -6.55 -2.84 7.45
CA TRP A 231 -5.69 -3.54 8.40
C TRP A 231 -4.25 -3.67 7.89
N LEU A 232 -4.08 -4.09 6.64
CA LEU A 232 -2.77 -4.20 5.98
C LEU A 232 -2.11 -2.83 5.79
N ALA A 233 -2.86 -1.83 5.31
CA ALA A 233 -2.34 -0.48 5.11
C ALA A 233 -1.85 0.15 6.43
N LEU A 234 -2.56 -0.06 7.55
CA LEU A 234 -2.13 0.41 8.87
C LEU A 234 -0.82 -0.26 9.32
N HIS A 235 -0.68 -1.58 9.13
CA HIS A 235 0.55 -2.28 9.50
C HIS A 235 1.71 -1.86 8.61
N ARG A 236 1.48 -1.73 7.30
CA ARG A 236 2.53 -1.32 6.38
C ARG A 236 2.98 0.11 6.62
N PHE A 237 2.04 1.03 6.88
CA PHE A 237 2.36 2.40 7.27
C PHE A 237 3.20 2.45 8.55
N ARG A 238 2.81 1.70 9.58
CA ARG A 238 3.57 1.62 10.84
C ARG A 238 4.97 1.06 10.62
N LEU A 239 5.09 0.02 9.80
CA LEU A 239 6.39 -0.55 9.44
C LEU A 239 7.27 0.50 8.73
N ALA A 240 6.75 1.18 7.72
CA ALA A 240 7.47 2.25 6.99
C ALA A 240 7.88 3.42 7.91
N TRP A 241 7.08 3.69 8.94
CA TRP A 241 7.41 4.70 9.94
C TRP A 241 8.58 4.25 10.82
N LEU A 242 8.52 3.01 11.33
CA LEU A 242 9.56 2.44 12.21
C LEU A 242 10.88 2.23 11.47
N GLU A 243 10.85 1.75 10.22
CA GLU A 243 12.03 1.60 9.36
C GLU A 243 12.80 2.92 9.26
N ALA A 244 12.09 4.01 8.96
CA ALA A 244 12.72 5.32 8.85
C ALA A 244 13.20 5.90 10.19
N GLU A 245 12.52 5.58 11.29
CA GLU A 245 12.98 5.98 12.63
C GLU A 245 14.28 5.24 12.99
N ALA A 246 14.38 3.95 12.67
CA ALA A 246 15.58 3.14 12.85
C ALA A 246 16.76 3.65 12.01
N GLU A 247 16.54 3.96 10.73
CA GLU A 247 17.55 4.57 9.86
C GLU A 247 18.05 5.91 10.43
N SER A 248 17.14 6.76 10.91
CA SER A 248 17.50 8.05 11.51
C SER A 248 18.32 7.90 12.80
N ALA A 249 18.05 6.84 13.58
CA ALA A 249 18.76 6.55 14.81
C ALA A 249 20.19 6.05 14.52
N GLY A 250 20.33 5.14 13.54
CA GLY A 250 21.64 4.68 13.07
C GLY A 250 22.50 5.82 12.54
N LEU A 251 21.92 6.73 11.74
CA LEU A 251 22.63 7.91 11.23
C LEU A 251 23.10 8.83 12.38
N ARG A 252 22.24 9.08 13.38
CA ARG A 252 22.61 9.90 14.55
C ARG A 252 23.75 9.28 15.35
N ALA A 253 23.74 7.95 15.52
CA ALA A 253 24.82 7.23 16.20
C ALA A 253 26.14 7.34 15.43
N ALA A 254 26.12 7.11 14.11
CA ALA A 254 27.30 7.25 13.26
C ALA A 254 27.88 8.67 13.28
N LEU A 255 27.03 9.71 13.23
CA LEU A 255 27.47 11.10 13.34
C LEU A 255 28.09 11.41 14.72
N ALA A 256 27.53 10.85 15.80
CA ALA A 256 28.08 11.02 17.14
C ALA A 256 29.46 10.36 17.26
N GLN A 257 29.62 9.15 16.72
CA GLN A 257 30.91 8.45 16.67
C GLN A 257 31.96 9.26 15.90
N ARG A 258 31.63 9.74 14.69
CA ARG A 258 32.57 10.55 13.89
C ARG A 258 32.97 11.86 14.57
N ARG A 259 32.07 12.47 15.33
CA ARG A 259 32.38 13.67 16.14
C ARG A 259 33.31 13.33 17.31
N ALA A 260 33.15 12.17 17.93
CA ALA A 260 34.05 11.71 19.00
C ALA A 260 35.46 11.44 18.46
N GLU A 261 35.57 10.71 17.34
CA GLU A 261 36.86 10.45 16.66
C GLU A 261 37.56 11.76 16.26
N ALA A 262 36.83 12.74 15.73
CA ALA A 262 37.40 14.04 15.39
C ALA A 262 37.84 14.85 16.62
N ALA A 263 37.10 14.74 17.74
CA ALA A 263 37.47 15.41 18.99
C ALA A 263 38.71 14.79 19.64
N GLU A 264 38.89 13.47 19.50
CA GLU A 264 40.09 12.75 19.94
C GLU A 264 41.31 13.15 19.11
N ALA A 265 41.16 13.19 17.77
CA ALA A 265 42.23 13.62 16.86
C ALA A 265 42.64 15.10 17.03
N ALA A 266 41.76 15.94 17.56
CA ALA A 266 42.03 17.36 17.82
C ALA A 266 42.73 17.64 19.16
N GLN A 267 42.95 16.61 20.00
CA GLN A 267 43.69 16.78 21.25
C GLN A 267 45.18 17.00 20.95
N PRO A 268 45.80 18.05 21.50
CA PRO A 268 47.24 18.28 21.30
C PRO A 268 48.03 17.11 21.88
N GLU A 269 49.04 16.66 21.13
CA GLU A 269 49.96 15.60 21.54
C GLU A 269 50.51 15.92 22.95
N PRO A 270 50.49 14.98 23.91
CA PRO A 270 50.94 15.25 25.26
C PRO A 270 52.38 15.76 25.21
N ALA A 271 52.61 16.95 25.75
CA ALA A 271 53.92 17.58 25.76
C ALA A 271 54.95 16.58 26.31
N ALA A 272 55.93 16.23 25.48
CA ALA A 272 57.02 15.33 25.86
C ALA A 272 57.58 15.80 27.22
N PRO A 273 57.76 14.90 28.20
CA PRO A 273 58.22 15.27 29.51
C PRO A 273 59.54 16.02 29.36
N ARG A 274 59.54 17.32 29.69
CA ARG A 274 60.77 18.10 29.76
C ARG A 274 61.61 17.44 30.84
N SER A 275 62.72 16.82 30.45
CA SER A 275 63.69 16.25 31.36
C SER A 275 64.25 17.36 32.26
N SER A 276 63.63 17.54 33.43
CA SER A 276 64.12 18.46 34.44
C SER A 276 65.17 17.74 35.28
N GLY A 277 66.43 18.10 35.04
CA GLY A 277 67.47 18.10 36.05
C GLY A 277 68.34 16.83 36.13
N ALA A 278 69.63 17.02 35.88
CA ALA A 278 70.65 16.87 36.90
C ALA A 278 71.93 17.56 36.40
N GLY A 279 72.14 18.80 36.84
CA GLY A 279 73.51 19.30 36.97
C GLY A 279 74.11 18.55 38.14
N GLU A 280 75.11 17.72 37.88
CA GLU A 280 75.99 17.20 38.91
C GLU A 280 77.40 17.66 38.53
N ALA A 281 77.87 18.62 39.32
CA ALA A 281 79.23 19.13 39.27
C ALA A 281 80.19 18.03 39.74
N ALA A 282 81.20 17.73 38.93
CA ALA A 282 82.39 17.01 39.38
C ALA A 282 83.61 17.55 38.65
N THR A 283 84.42 18.29 39.44
CA THR A 283 85.89 18.46 39.38
C THR A 283 86.57 18.78 38.06
#